data_AF-A0A7S2IMV0-F1
#
_entry.id   AF-A0A7S2IMV0-F1
#
_cell.length_a   1.000
_cell.length_b   1.000
_cell.length_c   1.000
_cell.angle_alpha   90.00
_cell.angle_beta   90.00
_cell.angle_gamma   90.00
#
_symmetry.space_group_name_H-M   'P 1'
#
loop_
_entity.id
_entity.type
_entity.pdbx_description
1 polymer ?
#
loop_
_entity_poly.entity_id
_entity_poly.type
_entity_poly.pdbx_seq_one_letter_code
_entity_poly.pdbx_strand_id
1 'polypeptide(L)'
;GATADLCPNITEAQVSNELLHGVPYVLRVDEFEQVAASWYSVMVRVVERYKRFNINADQYAYGLAAFRAGVHHTLVDGMMLSNPQMNSGEAWDMVDNLPQVRCSQLRDSMTVPPLPLLQRRLPLFLHACQWYSACPDGEEWPCAGYQKGSATPVGWHFNKGHVPVKLFDCDRPLLARPPEDLFNVQRSKRGRRHAFMVCALTASYNAAAESGCQRNHSRLPCTRIVRSSNRYHVNTC
;
A
#
# COMPACT_ATOMS: atom_id res chain seq x y z
N GLY A 1 32.03 15.28 -31.59
CA GLY A 1 30.96 15.01 -32.56
C GLY A 1 30.33 13.69 -32.22
N ALA A 2 29.12 13.74 -31.68
CA ALA A 2 28.22 12.67 -31.19
C ALA A 2 27.53 13.36 -29.99
N THR A 3 26.24 13.65 -29.98
CA THR A 3 25.13 12.77 -30.30
C THR A 3 24.00 13.64 -30.88
N ALA A 4 23.56 13.35 -32.10
CA ALA A 4 22.18 13.65 -32.43
C ALA A 4 21.34 12.93 -31.36
N ASP A 5 20.55 13.69 -30.60
CA ASP A 5 19.53 13.17 -29.69
C ASP A 5 18.65 12.22 -30.51
N LEU A 6 18.99 10.94 -30.49
CA LEU A 6 18.15 9.87 -30.97
C LEU A 6 17.01 9.82 -29.97
N CYS A 7 15.96 10.60 -30.23
CA CYS A 7 14.62 10.21 -29.83
C CYS A 7 14.43 8.82 -30.45
N PRO A 8 14.51 7.74 -29.67
CA PRO A 8 14.30 6.41 -30.19
C PRO A 8 12.89 6.40 -30.80
N ASN A 9 12.69 5.63 -31.87
CA ASN A 9 11.36 5.46 -32.43
C ASN A 9 10.55 4.58 -31.46
N ILE A 10 9.98 5.20 -30.41
CA ILE A 10 9.22 4.52 -29.36
C ILE A 10 7.77 4.45 -29.80
N THR A 11 7.19 3.26 -29.78
CA THR A 11 5.77 3.04 -30.03
C THR A 11 4.93 3.33 -28.79
N GLU A 12 3.65 3.66 -28.95
CA GLU A 12 2.72 3.80 -27.82
C GLU A 12 2.68 2.55 -26.92
N ALA A 13 2.81 1.36 -27.53
CA ALA A 13 2.89 0.10 -26.79
C ALA A 13 4.14 0.03 -25.91
N GLN A 14 5.31 0.46 -26.39
CA GLN A 14 6.53 0.52 -25.59
C GLN A 14 6.42 1.56 -24.48
N VAL A 15 5.80 2.72 -24.74
CA VAL A 15 5.52 3.69 -23.68
C VAL A 15 4.64 3.06 -22.61
N SER A 16 3.55 2.41 -23.02
CA SER A 16 2.58 1.80 -22.11
C SER A 16 3.13 0.61 -21.32
N ASN A 17 4.05 -0.18 -21.89
CA ASN A 17 4.52 -1.44 -21.31
C ASN A 17 5.92 -1.36 -20.68
N GLU A 18 6.68 -0.30 -20.94
CA GLU A 18 8.07 -0.19 -20.47
C GLU A 18 8.36 1.12 -19.73
N LEU A 19 7.63 2.21 -19.99
CA LEU A 19 7.94 3.54 -19.43
C LEU A 19 7.02 4.01 -18.30
N LEU A 20 5.76 3.56 -18.26
CA LEU A 20 4.73 4.13 -17.39
C LEU A 20 4.54 3.42 -16.04
N HIS A 21 5.53 2.63 -15.59
CA HIS A 21 5.36 1.70 -14.46
C HIS A 21 5.95 2.16 -13.13
N GLY A 22 6.62 3.33 -13.12
CA GLY A 22 7.33 3.83 -11.95
C GLY A 22 8.62 3.07 -11.64
N VAL A 23 9.20 3.34 -10.47
CA VAL A 23 10.43 2.67 -10.01
C VAL A 23 10.11 1.20 -9.69
N PRO A 24 10.92 0.22 -10.13
CA PRO A 24 10.63 -1.19 -9.94
C PRO A 24 10.74 -1.58 -8.47
N TYR A 25 9.99 -2.61 -8.09
CA TYR A 25 10.13 -3.25 -6.77
C TYR A 25 11.38 -4.12 -6.65
N VAL A 26 11.83 -4.70 -7.77
CA VAL A 26 13.00 -5.57 -7.84
C VAL A 26 13.79 -5.19 -9.08
N LEU A 27 15.10 -4.98 -8.91
CA LEU A 27 16.02 -4.65 -9.97
C LEU A 27 17.38 -5.29 -9.67
N ARG A 28 18.10 -5.75 -10.70
CA ARG A 28 19.46 -6.23 -10.52
C ARG A 28 20.41 -5.07 -10.24
N VAL A 29 21.46 -5.33 -9.46
CA VAL A 29 22.43 -4.31 -9.06
C VAL A 29 23.13 -3.70 -10.28
N ASP A 30 23.57 -4.54 -11.22
CA ASP A 30 24.28 -4.10 -12.43
C ASP A 30 23.38 -3.32 -13.40
N GLU A 31 22.09 -3.63 -13.46
CA GLU A 31 21.11 -2.82 -14.20
C GLU A 31 20.86 -1.49 -13.50
N PHE A 32 20.75 -1.49 -12.17
CA PHE A 32 20.56 -0.27 -11.39
C PHE A 32 21.73 0.71 -11.58
N GLU A 33 22.97 0.24 -11.58
CA GLU A 33 24.15 1.08 -11.83
C GLU A 33 24.06 1.80 -13.18
N GLN A 34 23.58 1.12 -14.22
CA GLN A 34 23.38 1.70 -15.55
C GLN A 34 22.30 2.79 -15.56
N VAL A 35 21.16 2.52 -14.90
CA VAL A 35 20.07 3.52 -14.79
C VAL A 35 20.51 4.73 -13.95
N ALA A 36 21.13 4.47 -12.81
CA ALA A 36 21.56 5.49 -11.84
C ALA A 36 22.55 6.49 -12.45
N ALA A 37 23.42 6.03 -13.36
CA ALA A 37 24.37 6.89 -14.06
C ALA A 37 23.72 8.06 -14.81
N SER A 38 22.46 7.92 -15.26
CA SER A 38 21.75 8.96 -16.01
C SER A 38 20.51 9.51 -15.33
N TRP A 39 19.90 8.78 -14.38
CA TRP A 39 18.61 9.12 -13.77
C TRP A 39 18.55 10.55 -13.22
N TYR A 40 19.52 10.98 -12.41
CA TYR A 40 19.52 12.34 -11.86
C TYR A 40 19.49 13.41 -12.96
N SER A 41 20.31 13.26 -14.00
CA SER A 41 20.37 14.22 -15.11
C SER A 41 19.05 14.27 -15.92
N VAL A 42 18.39 13.12 -16.06
CA VAL A 42 17.07 13.01 -16.71
C VAL A 42 15.99 13.64 -15.83
N MET A 43 16.02 13.39 -14.52
CA MET A 43 15.07 13.96 -13.55
C MET A 43 15.12 15.48 -13.55
N VAL A 44 16.31 16.08 -13.54
CA VAL A 44 16.45 17.55 -13.63
C VAL A 44 15.76 18.09 -14.88
N ARG A 45 15.99 17.49 -16.05
CA ARG A 45 15.36 17.92 -17.32
C ARG A 45 13.84 17.75 -17.32
N VAL A 46 13.33 16.64 -16.76
CA VAL A 46 11.88 16.42 -16.61
C VAL A 46 11.26 17.50 -15.73
N VAL A 47 11.86 17.77 -14.58
CA VAL A 47 11.38 18.81 -13.64
C VAL A 47 11.41 20.19 -14.28
N GLU A 48 12.49 20.53 -14.99
CA GLU A 48 12.63 21.78 -15.72
C GLU A 48 11.58 21.92 -16.84
N ARG A 49 11.26 20.84 -17.53
CA ARG A 49 10.29 20.82 -18.64
C ARG A 49 8.85 20.98 -18.16
N TYR A 50 8.48 20.31 -17.06
CA TYR A 50 7.13 20.32 -16.51
C TYR A 50 6.92 21.36 -15.42
N LYS A 51 7.99 22.05 -15.00
CA LYS A 51 7.99 23.06 -13.91
C LYS A 51 7.35 22.54 -12.62
N ARG A 52 7.50 21.24 -12.36
CA ARG A 52 6.89 20.54 -11.22
C ARG A 52 7.81 19.42 -10.77
N PHE A 53 8.20 19.46 -9.49
CA PHE A 53 8.80 18.32 -8.82
C PHE A 53 7.74 17.59 -8.02
N ASN A 54 7.48 16.34 -8.37
CA ASN A 54 6.66 15.41 -7.59
C ASN A 54 7.10 13.98 -7.90
N ILE A 55 6.57 13.01 -7.16
CA ILE A 55 6.92 11.59 -7.32
C ILE A 55 6.65 11.08 -8.75
N ASN A 56 5.64 11.60 -9.45
CA ASN A 56 5.35 11.18 -10.82
C ASN A 56 6.44 11.67 -11.79
N ALA A 57 7.01 12.86 -11.56
CA ALA A 57 8.11 13.38 -12.37
C ALA A 57 9.38 12.53 -12.17
N ASP A 58 9.65 12.10 -10.93
CA ASP A 58 10.78 11.22 -10.64
C ASP A 58 10.59 9.81 -11.24
N GLN A 59 9.39 9.23 -11.08
CA GLN A 59 9.01 7.96 -11.71
C GLN A 59 9.12 8.00 -13.25
N TYR A 60 8.67 9.09 -13.86
CA TYR A 60 8.80 9.29 -15.31
C TYR A 60 10.26 9.42 -15.73
N ALA A 61 11.07 10.17 -14.97
CA ALA A 61 12.49 10.30 -15.21
C ALA A 61 13.24 8.98 -15.08
N TYR A 62 12.87 8.16 -14.09
CA TYR A 62 13.35 6.80 -13.93
C TYR A 62 13.07 5.97 -15.19
N GLY A 63 11.81 5.93 -15.66
CA GLY A 63 11.43 5.16 -16.84
C GLY A 63 12.24 5.56 -18.09
N LEU A 64 12.43 6.87 -18.29
CA LEU A 64 13.29 7.38 -19.38
C LEU A 64 14.76 6.97 -19.23
N ALA A 65 15.29 7.00 -18.01
CA ALA A 65 16.67 6.60 -17.73
C ALA A 65 16.87 5.08 -17.93
N ALA A 66 15.92 4.27 -17.45
CA ALA A 66 15.91 2.82 -17.65
C ALA A 66 15.87 2.46 -19.12
N PHE A 67 14.96 3.07 -19.88
CA PHE A 67 14.87 2.89 -21.32
C PHE A 67 16.16 3.27 -22.05
N ARG A 68 16.77 4.42 -21.69
CA ARG A 68 18.06 4.85 -22.27
C ARG A 68 19.20 3.88 -21.96
N ALA A 69 19.16 3.23 -20.81
CA ALA A 69 20.13 2.22 -20.39
C ALA A 69 19.85 0.84 -21.01
N GLY A 70 18.78 0.67 -21.81
CA GLY A 70 18.38 -0.65 -22.32
C GLY A 70 17.88 -1.60 -21.22
N VAL A 71 17.44 -1.05 -20.09
CA VAL A 71 16.88 -1.82 -18.97
C VAL A 71 15.37 -1.90 -19.16
N HIS A 72 14.88 -3.12 -19.38
CA HIS A 72 13.47 -3.40 -19.59
C HIS A 72 12.82 -3.94 -18.31
N HIS A 73 11.60 -3.50 -18.04
CA HIS A 73 10.83 -3.97 -16.88
C HIS A 73 9.76 -4.95 -17.32
N THR A 74 9.46 -5.92 -16.47
CA THR A 74 8.31 -6.80 -16.62
C THR A 74 7.28 -6.46 -15.56
N LEU A 75 6.04 -6.22 -15.98
CA LEU A 75 4.92 -6.12 -15.07
C LEU A 75 4.54 -7.51 -14.56
N VAL A 76 4.49 -7.64 -13.23
CA VAL A 76 4.01 -8.85 -12.57
C VAL A 76 2.67 -8.53 -11.92
N ASP A 77 1.60 -8.90 -12.60
CA ASP A 77 0.24 -8.79 -12.08
C ASP A 77 0.03 -9.75 -10.91
N GLY A 78 -0.87 -9.38 -10.00
CA GLY A 78 -1.26 -10.26 -8.90
C GLY A 78 -0.21 -10.44 -7.80
N MET A 79 0.91 -9.71 -7.86
CA MET A 79 1.93 -9.73 -6.81
C MET A 79 1.56 -8.87 -5.60
N MET A 80 0.80 -7.78 -5.81
CA MET A 80 0.48 -6.81 -4.77
C MET A 80 -0.99 -6.41 -4.68
N LEU A 81 -1.34 -5.83 -3.53
CA LEU A 81 -2.55 -5.04 -3.31
C LEU A 81 -2.18 -3.63 -2.86
N SER A 82 -2.74 -2.61 -3.50
CA SER A 82 -2.47 -1.21 -3.21
C SER A 82 -3.72 -0.35 -3.33
N ASN A 83 -4.30 -0.25 -4.52
CA ASN A 83 -5.41 0.65 -4.79
C ASN A 83 -6.72 -0.16 -4.93
N PRO A 84 -7.64 -0.06 -3.96
CA PRO A 84 -8.88 -0.87 -3.93
C PRO A 84 -9.84 -0.56 -5.11
N GLN A 85 -9.57 0.49 -5.87
CA GLN A 85 -10.33 0.85 -7.06
C GLN A 85 -9.80 0.21 -8.35
N MET A 86 -8.63 -0.43 -8.32
CA MET A 86 -8.04 -1.07 -9.51
C MET A 86 -8.82 -2.32 -9.89
N ASN A 87 -9.14 -2.46 -11.17
CA ASN A 87 -9.82 -3.64 -11.71
C ASN A 87 -8.87 -4.61 -12.41
N SER A 88 -7.61 -4.23 -12.65
CA SER A 88 -6.55 -5.05 -13.25
C SER A 88 -5.18 -4.65 -12.68
N GLY A 89 -4.14 -5.44 -12.94
CA GLY A 89 -2.76 -5.17 -12.50
C GLY A 89 -2.45 -5.50 -11.04
N GLU A 90 -3.48 -5.64 -10.19
CA GLU A 90 -3.36 -5.99 -8.77
C GLU A 90 -4.12 -7.28 -8.44
N ALA A 91 -3.78 -7.90 -7.32
CA ALA A 91 -4.31 -9.20 -6.93
C ALA A 91 -5.73 -9.18 -6.34
N TRP A 92 -6.54 -8.16 -6.68
CA TRP A 92 -7.82 -7.94 -6.00
C TRP A 92 -8.83 -9.07 -6.20
N ASP A 93 -8.77 -9.76 -7.33
CA ASP A 93 -9.65 -10.91 -7.58
C ASP A 93 -9.46 -12.02 -6.53
N MET A 94 -8.26 -12.13 -5.92
CA MET A 94 -8.04 -13.05 -4.81
C MET A 94 -8.84 -12.66 -3.57
N VAL A 95 -8.98 -11.36 -3.30
CA VAL A 95 -9.72 -10.80 -2.16
C VAL A 95 -11.23 -10.81 -2.42
N ASP A 96 -11.63 -10.45 -3.64
CA ASP A 96 -13.04 -10.37 -4.03
C ASP A 96 -13.74 -11.73 -3.92
N ASN A 97 -12.99 -12.81 -4.16
CA ASN A 97 -13.47 -14.18 -4.08
C ASN A 97 -13.39 -14.82 -2.68
N LEU A 98 -12.94 -14.08 -1.65
CA LEU A 98 -12.92 -14.62 -0.28
C LEU A 98 -14.37 -14.74 0.25
N PRO A 99 -14.79 -15.88 0.82
CA PRO A 99 -16.15 -16.01 1.33
C PRO A 99 -16.35 -15.16 2.58
N GLN A 100 -15.42 -15.26 3.54
CA GLN A 100 -15.40 -14.52 4.78
C GLN A 100 -13.96 -14.27 5.20
N VAL A 101 -13.75 -13.19 5.94
CA VAL A 101 -12.46 -12.83 6.53
C VAL A 101 -12.69 -12.43 7.98
N ARG A 102 -11.87 -12.96 8.88
CA ARG A 102 -11.74 -12.44 10.23
C ARG A 102 -10.48 -11.60 10.33
N CYS A 103 -10.61 -10.36 10.80
CA CYS A 103 -9.48 -9.43 10.77
C CYS A 103 -8.29 -9.89 11.62
N SER A 104 -8.52 -10.61 12.72
CA SER A 104 -7.43 -11.24 13.50
C SER A 104 -6.70 -12.35 12.75
N GLN A 105 -7.37 -13.12 11.89
CA GLN A 105 -6.80 -14.27 11.18
C GLN A 105 -5.86 -13.87 10.04
N LEU A 106 -5.93 -12.62 9.58
CA LEU A 106 -5.03 -12.11 8.54
C LEU A 106 -3.57 -12.03 9.00
N ARG A 107 -3.33 -11.97 10.31
CA ARG A 107 -1.99 -12.08 10.90
C ARG A 107 -1.34 -13.40 10.52
N ASP A 108 -2.05 -14.50 10.80
CA ASP A 108 -1.51 -15.85 10.68
C ASP A 108 -1.47 -16.27 9.21
N SER A 109 -2.43 -15.83 8.39
CA SER A 109 -2.45 -16.15 6.96
C SER A 109 -1.33 -15.49 6.14
N MET A 110 -0.68 -14.46 6.67
CA MET A 110 0.48 -13.81 6.04
C MET A 110 1.84 -14.35 6.53
N THR A 111 1.86 -15.13 7.61
CA THR A 111 3.11 -15.60 8.26
C THR A 111 3.23 -17.12 8.37
N VAL A 112 2.15 -17.86 8.11
CA VAL A 112 2.05 -19.32 8.25
C VAL A 112 1.70 -19.92 6.87
N PRO A 113 2.14 -21.16 6.52
CA PRO A 113 1.72 -21.83 5.29
C PRO A 113 0.19 -21.82 5.18
N PRO A 114 -0.36 -21.87 3.94
CA PRO A 114 -1.73 -21.46 3.66
C PRO A 114 -2.71 -22.09 4.63
N LEU A 115 -3.60 -21.27 5.20
CA LEU A 115 -4.79 -21.74 5.91
C LEU A 115 -5.39 -22.91 5.11
N PRO A 116 -5.71 -24.06 5.73
CA PRO A 116 -6.29 -25.20 5.02
C PRO A 116 -7.56 -24.85 4.23
N LEU A 117 -8.27 -23.79 4.65
CA LEU A 117 -9.47 -23.26 4.00
C LEU A 117 -9.19 -22.34 2.80
N LEU A 118 -7.95 -21.86 2.65
CA LEU A 118 -7.48 -21.05 1.54
C LEU A 118 -6.29 -21.75 0.90
N GLN A 119 -6.55 -22.81 0.12
CA GLN A 119 -5.60 -23.34 -0.88
C GLN A 119 -5.18 -22.28 -1.93
N ARG A 120 -5.57 -21.01 -1.76
CA ARG A 120 -5.20 -19.85 -2.56
C ARG A 120 -4.23 -19.00 -1.76
N ARG A 121 -3.02 -18.79 -2.31
CA ARG A 121 -2.02 -17.87 -1.76
C ARG A 121 -2.63 -16.46 -1.74
N LEU A 122 -2.70 -15.84 -0.56
CA LEU A 122 -2.98 -14.40 -0.49
C LEU A 122 -1.84 -13.61 -1.15
N PRO A 123 -2.08 -12.37 -1.60
CA PRO A 123 -1.05 -11.57 -2.25
C PRO A 123 0.12 -11.34 -1.29
N LEU A 124 1.33 -11.54 -1.81
CA LEU A 124 2.55 -11.51 -0.98
C LEU A 124 2.88 -10.09 -0.51
N PHE A 125 2.47 -9.06 -1.25
CA PHE A 125 2.81 -7.68 -0.97
C PHE A 125 1.59 -6.79 -0.74
N LEU A 126 1.59 -6.05 0.37
CA LEU A 126 0.63 -5.00 0.64
C LEU A 126 1.34 -3.64 0.52
N HIS A 127 0.93 -2.83 -0.45
CA HIS A 127 1.48 -1.50 -0.66
C HIS A 127 0.49 -0.44 -0.17
N ALA A 128 0.75 0.17 0.98
CA ALA A 128 -0.13 1.17 1.60
C ALA A 128 -0.01 2.56 0.94
N CYS A 129 -0.34 2.67 -0.35
CA CYS A 129 -0.24 3.92 -1.11
C CYS A 129 -1.36 4.92 -0.78
N GLN A 130 -2.55 4.40 -0.50
CA GLN A 130 -3.77 5.20 -0.45
C GLN A 130 -4.34 5.31 0.97
N TRP A 131 -5.51 5.95 1.04
CA TRP A 131 -6.35 5.94 2.22
C TRP A 131 -7.32 4.77 2.16
N TYR A 132 -7.32 3.93 3.19
CA TYR A 132 -8.27 2.83 3.33
C TYR A 132 -9.31 3.19 4.38
N SER A 133 -10.58 3.05 4.04
CA SER A 133 -11.67 3.43 4.93
C SER A 133 -12.84 2.47 4.81
N ALA A 134 -13.36 2.02 5.95
CA ALA A 134 -14.51 1.11 6.01
C ALA A 134 -15.41 1.46 7.18
N CYS A 135 -16.72 1.31 6.97
CA CYS A 135 -17.73 1.56 7.99
C CYS A 135 -18.09 0.25 8.71
N PRO A 136 -18.21 0.27 10.05
CA PRO A 136 -18.48 -0.94 10.84
C PRO A 136 -19.88 -1.53 10.58
N ASP A 137 -20.78 -0.76 9.99
CA ASP A 137 -22.15 -1.15 9.60
C ASP A 137 -22.26 -1.59 8.13
N GLY A 138 -21.14 -1.57 7.40
CA GLY A 138 -21.09 -1.97 5.99
C GLY A 138 -21.53 -0.91 4.98
N GLU A 139 -21.87 0.30 5.45
CA GLU A 139 -22.21 1.42 4.57
C GLU A 139 -21.00 1.88 3.73
N GLU A 140 -21.27 2.48 2.57
CA GLU A 140 -20.20 3.06 1.77
C GLU A 140 -19.62 4.30 2.47
N TRP A 141 -18.29 4.41 2.44
CA TRP A 141 -17.61 5.57 2.99
C TRP A 141 -18.06 6.87 2.27
N PRO A 142 -18.37 7.97 2.98
CA PRO A 142 -18.23 8.19 4.42
C PRO A 142 -19.36 7.59 5.28
N CYS A 143 -19.00 7.07 6.46
CA CYS A 143 -19.98 6.48 7.39
C CYS A 143 -21.00 7.50 7.89
N ALA A 144 -22.20 7.05 8.25
CA ALA A 144 -23.21 7.89 8.86
C ALA A 144 -22.65 8.61 10.10
N GLY A 145 -22.79 9.93 10.17
CA GLY A 145 -22.23 10.75 11.25
C GLY A 145 -20.75 11.13 11.09
N TYR A 146 -20.07 10.68 10.03
CA TYR A 146 -18.72 11.17 9.74
C TYR A 146 -18.73 12.66 9.45
N GLN A 147 -18.01 13.42 10.27
CA GLN A 147 -17.74 14.82 10.07
C GLN A 147 -16.23 15.02 9.93
N LYS A 148 -15.81 15.64 8.82
CA LYS A 148 -14.40 16.01 8.63
C LYS A 148 -13.97 16.92 9.77
N GLY A 149 -12.86 16.59 10.45
CA GLY A 149 -12.41 17.37 11.61
C GLY A 149 -12.93 16.85 12.95
N SER A 150 -13.92 15.94 12.97
CA SER A 150 -14.46 15.40 14.21
C SER A 150 -13.46 14.46 14.90
N ALA A 151 -13.38 14.58 16.23
CA ALA A 151 -12.62 13.69 17.09
C ALA A 151 -13.31 12.33 17.27
N THR A 152 -14.62 12.23 16.98
CA THR A 152 -15.39 11.00 17.16
C THR A 152 -15.14 10.05 15.99
N PRO A 153 -14.51 8.89 16.21
CA PRO A 153 -14.17 7.98 15.11
C PRO A 153 -15.37 7.13 14.73
N VAL A 154 -16.03 7.49 13.63
CA VAL A 154 -17.25 6.83 13.13
C VAL A 154 -16.99 5.67 12.17
N GLY A 155 -15.73 5.47 11.79
CA GLY A 155 -15.30 4.36 10.94
C GLY A 155 -13.86 3.96 11.19
N TRP A 156 -13.37 3.06 10.35
CA TRP A 156 -12.01 2.54 10.41
C TRP A 156 -11.18 3.13 9.29
N HIS A 157 -9.97 3.55 9.63
CA HIS A 157 -9.07 4.24 8.73
C HIS A 157 -7.66 3.68 8.82
N PHE A 158 -7.05 3.48 7.66
CA PHE A 158 -5.62 3.26 7.57
C PHE A 158 -5.01 4.17 6.52
N ASN A 159 -3.91 4.85 6.88
CA ASN A 159 -3.00 5.50 5.97
C ASN A 159 -1.58 5.32 6.54
N LYS A 160 -0.56 5.15 5.69
CA LYS A 160 0.82 4.97 6.16
C LYS A 160 1.31 6.11 7.06
N GLY A 161 0.87 7.35 6.81
CA GLY A 161 1.21 8.52 7.63
C GLY A 161 0.56 8.51 9.02
N HIS A 162 -0.38 7.61 9.26
CA HIS A 162 -1.01 7.41 10.57
C HIS A 162 -0.34 6.34 11.42
N VAL A 163 0.67 5.65 10.92
CA VAL A 163 1.44 4.72 11.74
C VAL A 163 2.35 5.56 12.65
N PRO A 164 2.26 5.42 13.99
CA PRO A 164 3.16 6.14 14.89
C PRO A 164 4.62 5.79 14.57
N VAL A 165 5.49 6.80 14.49
CA VAL A 165 6.94 6.62 14.21
C VAL A 165 7.59 5.63 15.19
N LYS A 166 7.07 5.60 16.43
CA LYS A 166 7.56 4.76 17.53
C LYS A 166 6.74 3.49 17.74
N LEU A 167 5.89 3.08 16.79
CA LEU A 167 5.02 1.90 16.97
C LEU A 167 5.80 0.63 17.36
N PHE A 168 7.06 0.52 16.93
CA PHE A 168 7.92 -0.63 17.18
C PHE A 168 8.74 -0.54 18.48
N ASP A 169 8.63 0.55 19.24
CA ASP A 169 9.18 0.62 20.60
C ASP A 169 8.33 -0.27 21.52
N CYS A 170 8.95 -1.14 22.31
CA CYS A 170 8.23 -2.15 23.13
C CYS A 170 7.30 -1.62 24.23
N ASP A 171 7.39 -0.33 24.55
CA ASP A 171 6.53 0.34 25.54
C ASP A 171 5.37 1.11 24.89
N ARG A 172 5.20 0.99 23.57
CA ARG A 172 4.18 1.74 22.83
C ARG A 172 2.91 0.92 22.61
N PRO A 173 1.75 1.60 22.62
CA PRO A 173 0.49 0.95 22.32
C PRO A 173 0.47 0.42 20.89
N LEU A 174 -0.11 -0.76 20.69
CA LEU A 174 -0.41 -1.31 19.36
C LEU A 174 -1.48 -0.47 18.65
N LEU A 175 -1.65 -0.67 17.35
CA LEU A 175 -2.80 -0.12 16.63
C LEU A 175 -4.09 -0.81 17.09
N ALA A 176 -5.16 -0.05 17.27
CA ALA A 176 -6.47 -0.60 17.59
C ALA A 176 -6.93 -1.54 16.48
N ARG A 177 -7.35 -2.75 16.86
CA ARG A 177 -7.83 -3.76 15.91
C ARG A 177 -9.25 -3.41 15.43
N PRO A 178 -9.53 -3.51 14.12
CA PRO A 178 -10.90 -3.38 13.62
C PRO A 178 -11.80 -4.53 14.12
N PRO A 179 -13.14 -4.39 14.04
CA PRO A 179 -14.07 -5.48 14.27
C PRO A 179 -13.69 -6.70 13.44
N GLU A 180 -13.86 -7.87 14.03
CA GLU A 180 -13.50 -9.14 13.39
C GLU A 180 -14.20 -9.32 12.05
N ASP A 181 -15.44 -8.86 11.94
CA ASP A 181 -16.31 -8.97 10.78
C ASP A 181 -16.29 -7.73 9.87
N LEU A 182 -15.37 -6.77 10.07
CA LEU A 182 -15.33 -5.52 9.31
C LEU A 182 -15.33 -5.76 7.78
N PHE A 183 -14.68 -6.82 7.30
CA PHE A 183 -14.72 -7.22 5.89
C PHE A 183 -16.09 -7.78 5.47
N ASN A 184 -16.70 -8.61 6.31
CA ASN A 184 -17.90 -9.37 5.99
C ASN A 184 -19.15 -8.49 5.96
N VAL A 185 -19.19 -7.43 6.75
CA VAL A 185 -20.33 -6.49 6.78
C VAL A 185 -20.39 -5.58 5.56
N GLN A 186 -19.30 -5.42 4.81
CA GLN A 186 -19.25 -4.49 3.68
C GLN A 186 -20.17 -4.94 2.53
N ARG A 187 -21.06 -4.04 2.10
CA ARG A 187 -22.06 -4.34 1.06
C ARG A 187 -21.51 -4.23 -0.37
N SER A 188 -20.46 -3.43 -0.58
CA SER A 188 -19.89 -3.20 -1.91
C SER A 188 -18.53 -3.87 -2.08
N LYS A 189 -18.19 -4.23 -3.32
CA LYS A 189 -16.86 -4.74 -3.71
C LYS A 189 -15.76 -3.80 -3.22
N ARG A 190 -15.92 -2.50 -3.48
CA ARG A 190 -15.01 -1.45 -3.03
C ARG A 190 -14.87 -1.41 -1.51
N GLY A 191 -15.98 -1.47 -0.77
CA GLY A 191 -15.99 -1.51 0.70
C GLY A 191 -15.21 -2.71 1.23
N ARG A 192 -15.46 -3.91 0.69
CA ARG A 192 -14.74 -5.15 1.05
C ARG A 192 -13.23 -5.01 0.86
N ARG A 193 -12.79 -4.47 -0.28
CA ARG A 193 -11.35 -4.24 -0.55
C ARG A 193 -10.72 -3.24 0.41
N HIS A 194 -11.42 -2.15 0.74
CA HIS A 194 -10.95 -1.21 1.77
C HIS A 194 -10.87 -1.86 3.15
N ALA A 195 -11.90 -2.59 3.57
CA ALA A 195 -11.93 -3.30 4.85
C ALA A 195 -10.82 -4.35 4.93
N PHE A 196 -10.55 -5.08 3.84
CA PHE A 196 -9.43 -6.01 3.76
C PHE A 196 -8.11 -5.31 4.05
N MET A 197 -7.83 -4.16 3.42
CA MET A 197 -6.59 -3.42 3.66
C MET A 197 -6.49 -2.87 5.08
N VAL A 198 -7.59 -2.35 5.64
CA VAL A 198 -7.62 -1.91 7.04
C VAL A 198 -7.25 -3.07 7.96
N CYS A 199 -7.86 -4.25 7.77
CA CYS A 199 -7.61 -5.42 8.59
C CYS A 199 -6.20 -5.97 8.40
N ALA A 200 -5.77 -6.18 7.16
CA ALA A 200 -4.48 -6.75 6.83
C ALA A 200 -3.32 -5.86 7.30
N LEU A 201 -3.35 -4.55 6.98
CA LEU A 201 -2.28 -3.64 7.39
C LEU A 201 -2.22 -3.50 8.91
N THR A 202 -3.36 -3.32 9.59
CA THR A 202 -3.38 -3.24 11.06
C THR A 202 -2.82 -4.50 11.71
N ALA A 203 -3.20 -5.69 11.21
CA ALA A 203 -2.68 -6.95 11.69
C ALA A 203 -1.16 -7.07 11.46
N SER A 204 -0.66 -6.73 10.27
CA SER A 204 0.77 -6.80 9.95
C SER A 204 1.62 -5.86 10.80
N TYR A 205 1.20 -4.60 10.97
CA TYR A 205 1.93 -3.63 11.79
C TYR A 205 1.96 -4.06 13.26
N ASN A 206 0.84 -4.55 13.80
CA ASN A 206 0.80 -5.06 15.17
C ASN A 206 1.67 -6.32 15.34
N ALA A 207 1.62 -7.25 14.38
CA ALA A 207 2.45 -8.45 14.43
C ALA A 207 3.95 -8.13 14.39
N ALA A 208 4.35 -7.15 13.57
CA ALA A 208 5.73 -6.67 13.52
C ALA A 208 6.16 -5.94 14.80
N ALA A 209 5.27 -5.17 15.43
CA ALA A 209 5.55 -4.55 16.73
C ALA A 209 5.67 -5.59 17.86
N GLU A 210 4.83 -6.62 17.83
CA GLU A 210 4.89 -7.71 18.82
C GLU A 210 6.15 -8.58 18.66
N SER A 211 6.59 -8.88 17.43
CA SER A 211 7.70 -9.81 17.19
C SER A 211 9.07 -9.30 17.67
N GLY A 212 9.24 -7.97 17.73
CA GLY A 212 10.47 -7.34 18.21
C GLY A 212 10.59 -7.27 19.74
N CYS A 213 9.57 -7.70 20.49
CA CYS A 213 9.42 -7.33 21.90
C CYS A 213 9.06 -8.53 22.78
N GLN A 214 9.84 -8.77 23.84
CA GLN A 214 9.66 -9.89 24.77
C GLN A 214 8.50 -9.70 25.79
N ARG A 215 7.64 -8.70 25.59
CA ARG A 215 6.55 -8.36 26.53
C ARG A 215 5.19 -8.83 26.05
N ASN A 216 4.32 -9.08 27.03
CA ASN A 216 2.92 -9.37 26.80
C ASN A 216 2.14 -8.06 26.53
N HIS A 217 1.94 -7.75 25.25
CA HIS A 217 1.21 -6.57 24.78
C HIS A 217 -0.28 -6.56 25.17
N SER A 218 -0.84 -7.68 25.65
CA SER A 218 -2.24 -7.75 26.11
C SER A 218 -2.58 -6.79 27.27
N ARG A 219 -1.58 -6.18 27.92
CA ARG A 219 -1.77 -5.23 29.02
C ARG A 219 -1.55 -3.77 28.63
N LEU A 220 -1.16 -3.49 27.39
CA LEU A 220 -0.94 -2.13 26.91
C LEU A 220 -2.22 -1.57 26.26
N PRO A 221 -2.48 -0.26 26.36
CA PRO A 221 -3.55 0.37 25.61
C PRO A 221 -3.31 0.24 24.09
N CYS A 222 -4.34 0.47 23.29
CA CYS A 222 -4.27 0.52 21.83
C CYS A 222 -4.39 1.96 21.33
N THR A 223 -3.99 2.21 20.09
CA THR A 223 -4.13 3.51 19.45
C THR A 223 -5.05 3.38 18.25
N ARG A 224 -6.22 4.03 18.32
CA ARG A 224 -7.12 4.12 17.16
C ARG A 224 -6.70 5.30 16.29
N ILE A 225 -6.53 5.00 15.01
CA ILE A 225 -6.20 5.98 13.98
C ILE A 225 -7.48 6.74 13.59
N VAL A 226 -7.43 8.08 13.64
CA VAL A 226 -8.56 8.96 13.28
C VAL A 226 -8.10 9.99 12.24
N ARG A 227 -8.95 10.26 11.25
CA ARG A 227 -8.60 11.03 10.02
C ARG A 227 -8.41 12.54 10.22
N SER A 228 -8.87 13.12 11.34
CA SER A 228 -9.17 14.56 11.42
C SER A 228 -8.04 15.47 11.88
N SER A 229 -6.92 14.94 12.34
CA SER A 229 -5.67 15.67 12.58
C SER A 229 -4.60 14.62 12.82
N ASN A 230 -3.31 14.96 12.75
CA ASN A 230 -2.23 14.05 13.18
C ASN A 230 -2.28 13.75 14.71
N ARG A 231 -3.48 13.71 15.31
CA ARG A 231 -3.77 13.36 16.70
C ARG A 231 -4.23 11.92 16.75
N TYR A 232 -3.55 11.17 17.59
CA TYR A 232 -3.85 9.78 17.91
C TYR A 232 -4.88 9.74 19.03
N HIS A 233 -5.94 8.95 18.87
CA HIS A 233 -6.83 8.64 19.98
C HIS A 233 -6.38 7.34 20.62
N VAL A 234 -5.86 7.44 21.84
CA VAL A 234 -5.49 6.26 22.63
C VAL A 234 -6.78 5.71 23.24
N ASN A 235 -7.13 4.48 22.85
CA ASN A 235 -8.22 3.72 23.45
C ASN A 235 -7.62 2.49 24.14
N THR A 236 -8.15 2.02 25.25
CA THR A 236 -7.75 0.70 25.76
C THR A 236 -8.11 -0.38 24.73
N CYS A 237 -7.16 -1.26 24.39
CA CYS A 237 -7.49 -2.58 23.87
C CYS A 237 -8.21 -3.35 24.99
#